data_AF-A0A4V6QRU0-F1
#
_entry.id   AF-A0A4V6QRU0-F1
#
_cell.length_a   1.000
_cell.length_b   1.000
_cell.length_c   1.000
_cell.angle_alpha   90.00
_cell.angle_beta   90.00
_cell.angle_gamma   90.00
#
_symmetry.space_group_name_H-M   'P 1'
#
loop_
_entity.id
_entity.type
_entity.pdbx_description
1 polymer ?
#
loop_
_entity_poly.entity_id
_entity_poly.type
_entity_poly.pdbx_seq_one_letter_code
_entity_poly.pdbx_strand_id
1 'polypeptide(L)'
;MTASNTSKKFIAFIDQFAKLDQEMQIQQIAVFLLVMGKPGITMKELARETGLASSSVSRNVAAMSNLVVKGKLGHGLIDAYEDPEDRRSKLCRPTAKGTKVFNILSQIFR
;
A
#
# COMPACT_ATOMS: atom_id res chain seq x y z
N MET A 1 -3.28 27.70 -3.99
CA MET A 1 -3.81 27.15 -2.72
C MET A 1 -3.22 27.94 -1.57
N THR A 2 -4.04 28.45 -0.65
CA THR A 2 -3.53 28.97 0.63
C THR A 2 -3.11 27.79 1.51
N ALA A 3 -2.06 27.94 2.33
CA ALA A 3 -1.51 26.85 3.16
C ALA A 3 -2.58 26.13 4.02
N SER A 4 -3.61 26.86 4.45
CA SER A 4 -4.76 26.33 5.19
C SER A 4 -5.56 25.26 4.44
N ASN A 5 -5.73 25.40 3.11
CA ASN A 5 -6.50 24.43 2.32
C ASN A 5 -5.69 23.15 2.05
N THR A 6 -4.38 23.27 1.84
CA THR A 6 -3.49 22.13 1.62
C THR A 6 -3.39 21.24 2.87
N SER A 7 -3.29 21.84 4.06
CA SER A 7 -3.28 21.10 5.33
C SER A 7 -4.54 20.24 5.52
N LYS A 8 -5.73 20.79 5.23
CA LYS A 8 -7.00 20.06 5.29
C LYS A 8 -7.04 18.85 4.34
N LYS A 9 -6.46 18.98 3.13
CA LYS A 9 -6.36 17.87 2.18
C LYS A 9 -5.46 16.74 2.72
N PHE A 10 -4.35 17.06 3.37
CA PHE A 10 -3.49 16.04 3.99
C PHE A 10 -4.17 15.33 5.17
N ILE A 11 -4.89 16.06 6.01
CA ILE A 11 -5.69 15.44 7.09
C ILE A 11 -6.74 14.51 6.48
N ALA A 12 -7.48 14.97 5.47
CA ALA A 12 -8.48 14.14 4.79
C ALA A 12 -7.88 12.89 4.16
N PHE A 13 -6.64 12.94 3.66
CA PHE A 13 -5.90 11.79 3.15
C PHE A 13 -5.58 10.77 4.24
N ILE A 14 -5.06 11.24 5.39
CA ILE A 14 -4.78 10.38 6.55
C ILE A 14 -6.08 9.74 7.07
N ASP A 15 -7.17 10.50 7.14
CA ASP A 15 -8.48 10.02 7.61
C ASP A 15 -9.03 8.87 6.76
N GLN A 16 -8.72 8.81 5.46
CA GLN A 16 -9.13 7.67 4.64
C GLN A 16 -8.43 6.37 5.04
N PHE A 17 -7.16 6.43 5.45
CA PHE A 17 -6.45 5.26 5.95
C PHE A 17 -6.92 4.88 7.37
N ALA A 18 -7.18 5.88 8.22
CA ALA A 18 -7.71 5.66 9.56
C ALA A 18 -9.08 4.95 9.56
N LYS A 19 -9.90 5.16 8.52
CA LYS A 19 -11.17 4.42 8.31
C LYS A 19 -10.97 2.93 8.00
N LEU A 20 -9.82 2.55 7.44
CA LEU A 20 -9.48 1.16 7.15
C LEU A 20 -8.90 0.49 8.40
N ASP A 21 -7.98 1.19 9.08
CA ASP A 21 -7.38 0.78 10.33
C ASP A 21 -6.83 2.02 11.05
N GLN A 22 -7.31 2.28 12.27
CA GLN A 22 -6.89 3.42 13.08
C GLN A 22 -5.41 3.33 13.49
N GLU A 23 -4.85 2.12 13.53
CA GLU A 23 -3.45 1.86 13.89
C GLU A 23 -2.59 1.49 12.66
N MET A 24 -3.04 1.85 11.44
CA MET A 24 -2.31 1.55 10.21
C MET A 24 -0.90 2.14 10.25
N GLN A 25 0.10 1.31 9.96
CA GLN A 25 1.49 1.75 10.01
C GLN A 25 1.84 2.55 8.75
N ILE A 26 2.60 3.65 8.91
CA ILE A 26 3.01 4.51 7.79
C ILE A 26 3.74 3.71 6.68
N GLN A 27 4.50 2.68 7.07
CA GLN A 27 5.20 1.80 6.13
C GLN A 27 4.23 0.99 5.25
N GLN A 28 3.07 0.59 5.78
CA GLN A 28 2.03 -0.11 5.02
C GLN A 28 1.40 0.82 3.98
N ILE A 29 1.13 2.07 4.37
CA ILE A 29 0.64 3.13 3.47
C ILE A 29 1.65 3.37 2.34
N ALA A 30 2.94 3.50 2.66
CA ALA A 30 3.99 3.70 1.67
C ALA A 30 4.07 2.55 0.65
N VAL A 31 4.05 1.30 1.14
CA VAL A 31 4.04 0.10 0.27
C VAL A 31 2.82 0.10 -0.64
N PHE A 32 1.62 0.38 -0.10
CA PHE A 32 0.39 0.46 -0.88
C PHE A 32 0.50 1.49 -2.01
N LEU A 33 0.91 2.72 -1.69
CA LEU A 33 1.01 3.80 -2.68
C LEU A 33 2.05 3.49 -3.77
N LEU A 34 3.17 2.85 -3.43
CA LEU A 34 4.17 2.41 -4.40
C LEU A 34 3.61 1.34 -5.35
N VAL A 35 2.85 0.37 -4.83
CA VAL A 35 2.18 -0.65 -5.65
C VAL A 35 1.13 -0.02 -6.56
N MET A 36 0.37 0.98 -6.09
CA MET A 36 -0.58 1.71 -6.93
C MET A 36 0.12 2.49 -8.04
N GLY A 37 1.26 3.13 -7.73
CA GLY A 37 2.04 3.91 -8.69
C GLY A 37 2.81 3.06 -9.70
N LYS A 38 3.16 1.83 -9.35
CA LYS A 38 3.84 0.86 -10.22
C LYS A 38 3.26 -0.55 -10.02
N PRO A 39 2.12 -0.88 -10.65
CA PRO A 39 1.60 -2.24 -10.66
C PRO A 39 2.61 -3.22 -11.27
N GLY A 40 2.89 -4.32 -10.59
CA GLY A 40 3.96 -5.26 -10.96
C GLY A 40 5.32 -4.92 -10.35
N ILE A 41 5.41 -3.98 -9.40
CA ILE A 41 6.65 -3.72 -8.65
C ILE A 41 7.10 -4.97 -7.87
N THR A 42 8.40 -5.27 -7.91
CA THR A 42 8.97 -6.39 -7.16
C THR A 42 9.13 -6.05 -5.67
N MET A 43 9.14 -7.06 -4.80
CA MET A 43 9.48 -6.84 -3.38
C MET A 43 10.90 -6.27 -3.18
N LYS A 44 11.83 -6.56 -4.09
CA LYS A 44 13.19 -6.00 -4.07
C LYS A 44 13.19 -4.50 -4.35
N GLU A 45 12.41 -4.07 -5.34
CA GLU A 45 12.23 -2.65 -5.62
C GLU A 45 11.50 -1.95 -4.47
N LEU A 46 10.45 -2.55 -3.90
CA LEU A 46 9.80 -2.02 -2.71
C LEU A 46 10.79 -1.79 -1.55
N ALA A 47 11.70 -2.74 -1.31
CA ALA A 47 12.74 -2.57 -0.29
C ALA A 47 13.65 -1.37 -0.59
N ARG A 48 14.06 -1.22 -1.86
CA ARG A 48 14.89 -0.09 -2.30
C ARG A 48 14.17 1.26 -2.15
N GLU A 49 12.93 1.37 -2.64
CA GLU A 49 12.18 2.63 -2.63
C GLU A 49 11.76 3.05 -1.22
N THR A 50 11.50 2.08 -0.32
CA THR A 50 11.09 2.38 1.06
C THR A 50 12.24 2.45 2.06
N GLY A 51 13.45 1.98 1.69
CA GLY A 51 14.57 1.79 2.61
C GLY A 51 14.35 0.70 3.66
N LEU A 52 13.30 -0.13 3.52
CA LEU A 52 12.97 -1.20 4.46
C LEU A 52 13.76 -2.47 4.18
N ALA A 53 14.10 -3.21 5.24
CA ALA A 53 14.60 -4.56 5.12
C ALA A 53 13.56 -5.49 4.44
N SER A 54 14.02 -6.50 3.70
CA SER A 54 13.15 -7.44 2.98
C SER A 54 12.10 -8.12 3.87
N SER A 55 12.45 -8.43 5.13
CA SER A 55 11.50 -8.98 6.11
C SER A 55 10.40 -7.99 6.50
N SER A 56 10.70 -6.69 6.54
CA SER A 56 9.71 -5.63 6.76
C SER A 56 8.83 -5.43 5.52
N VAL A 57 9.40 -5.46 4.31
CA VAL A 57 8.61 -5.44 3.07
C VAL A 57 7.64 -6.61 3.03
N SER A 58 8.12 -7.84 3.28
CA SER A 58 7.25 -9.02 3.27
C SER A 58 6.10 -8.91 4.29
N ARG A 59 6.35 -8.38 5.49
CA ARG A 59 5.32 -8.17 6.51
C ARG A 59 4.30 -7.11 6.09
N ASN A 60 4.78 -5.98 5.55
CA ASN A 60 3.90 -4.90 5.08
C ASN A 60 3.06 -5.36 3.88
N VAL A 61 3.66 -6.07 2.92
CA VAL A 61 2.91 -6.64 1.80
C VAL A 61 1.85 -7.61 2.31
N ALA A 62 2.20 -8.52 3.23
CA ALA A 62 1.22 -9.45 3.79
C ALA A 62 0.07 -8.74 4.54
N ALA A 63 0.37 -7.68 5.31
CA ALA A 63 -0.64 -6.88 6.00
C ALA A 63 -1.57 -6.11 5.04
N MET A 64 -1.06 -5.72 3.86
CA MET A 64 -1.86 -5.07 2.83
C MET A 64 -2.61 -6.04 1.91
N SER A 65 -2.23 -7.32 1.91
CA SER A 65 -2.85 -8.38 1.10
C SER A 65 -4.06 -9.02 1.79
N ASN A 66 -4.70 -10.00 1.14
CA ASN A 66 -5.71 -10.87 1.76
C ASN A 66 -5.10 -12.01 2.60
N LEU A 67 -3.82 -11.92 2.95
CA LEU A 67 -3.14 -12.96 3.74
C LEU A 67 -3.46 -12.76 5.23
N VAL A 68 -3.55 -13.87 5.96
CA VAL A 68 -3.65 -13.82 7.42
C VAL A 68 -2.26 -13.63 8.01
N VAL A 69 -2.07 -12.54 8.74
CA VAL A 69 -0.84 -12.21 9.46
C VAL A 69 -1.15 -12.18 10.94
N LYS A 70 -0.50 -13.05 11.73
CA LYS A 70 -0.70 -13.14 13.19
C LYS A 70 -2.18 -13.23 13.62
N GLY A 71 -2.98 -13.98 12.86
CA GLY A 71 -4.41 -14.17 13.12
C GLY A 71 -5.32 -13.01 12.67
N LYS A 72 -4.77 -11.92 12.11
CA LYS A 72 -5.55 -10.85 11.49
C LYS A 72 -5.50 -10.98 9.97
N LEU A 73 -6.66 -10.90 9.32
CA LEU A 73 -6.73 -10.79 7.87
C LEU A 73 -6.17 -9.41 7.46
N GLY A 74 -5.27 -9.38 6.48
CA GLY A 74 -4.77 -8.13 5.93
C GLY A 74 -5.87 -7.32 5.22
N HIS A 75 -5.54 -6.09 4.82
CA HIS A 75 -6.53 -5.14 4.32
C HIS A 75 -7.08 -5.48 2.92
N GLY A 76 -6.47 -6.43 2.21
CA GLY A 76 -6.92 -6.85 0.88
C GLY A 76 -6.81 -5.77 -0.19
N LEU A 77 -5.89 -4.82 -0.04
CA LEU A 77 -5.67 -3.72 -0.97
C LEU A 77 -4.69 -4.08 -2.09
N ILE A 78 -3.77 -5.02 -1.84
CA ILE A 78 -2.81 -5.50 -2.84
C ILE A 78 -2.83 -7.02 -2.93
N ASP A 79 -2.30 -7.57 -4.02
CA ASP A 79 -2.00 -8.99 -4.19
C ASP A 79 -0.51 -9.16 -4.49
N ALA A 80 0.09 -10.22 -3.95
CA ALA A 80 1.44 -10.65 -4.28
C ALA A 80 1.39 -11.99 -5.03
N TYR A 81 2.10 -12.09 -6.14
CA TYR A 81 2.12 -13.27 -7.01
C TYR A 81 3.55 -13.57 -7.49
N GLU A 82 3.79 -14.82 -7.90
CA GLU A 82 5.08 -15.22 -8.47
C GLU A 82 5.29 -14.57 -9.83
N ASP A 83 6.51 -14.11 -10.08
CA ASP A 83 6.91 -13.65 -11.41
C ASP A 83 6.94 -14.86 -12.38
N PRO A 84 6.22 -14.81 -13.51
CA PRO A 84 6.27 -15.88 -14.51
C PRO A 84 7.68 -16.14 -15.07
N GLU A 85 8.52 -15.11 -15.14
CA GLU A 85 9.89 -15.18 -15.70
C GLU A 85 10.91 -15.62 -14.64
N ASP A 86 10.69 -15.26 -13.37
CA ASP A 86 11.54 -15.67 -12.25
C ASP A 86 10.70 -15.98 -11.00
N ARG A 87 10.27 -17.23 -10.84
CA ARG A 87 9.44 -17.66 -9.70
C ARG A 87 10.06 -17.42 -8.31
N ARG A 88 11.36 -17.11 -8.22
CA ARG A 88 12.01 -16.73 -6.95
C ARG A 88 11.65 -15.30 -6.53
N SER A 89 11.15 -14.50 -7.45
CA SER A 89 10.73 -13.12 -7.26
C SER A 89 9.21 -13.01 -7.12
N LYS A 90 8.77 -12.15 -6.19
CA LYS A 90 7.35 -11.81 -6.01
C LYS A 90 7.07 -10.41 -6.53
N LEU A 91 6.04 -10.32 -7.38
CA LEU A 91 5.48 -9.09 -7.91
C LEU A 91 4.26 -8.69 -7.07
N CYS A 92 4.02 -7.39 -6.96
CA CYS A 92 2.88 -6.84 -6.24
C CYS A 92 1.99 -6.03 -7.18
N ARG A 93 0.68 -6.21 -7.09
CA ARG A 93 -0.33 -5.48 -7.88
C ARG A 93 -1.50 -5.03 -7.01
N PRO A 94 -2.25 -4.00 -7.40
CA PRO A 94 -3.46 -3.62 -6.68
C PRO A 94 -4.57 -4.64 -6.86
N THR A 95 -5.40 -4.82 -5.82
CA THR A 95 -6.69 -5.51 -5.94
C THR A 95 -7.75 -4.54 -6.45
N ALA A 96 -8.93 -5.05 -6.82
CA ALA A 96 -10.09 -4.21 -7.10
C ALA A 96 -10.45 -3.28 -5.92
N LYS A 97 -10.29 -3.75 -4.67
CA LYS A 97 -10.50 -2.94 -3.47
C LYS A 97 -9.42 -1.85 -3.34
N GLY A 98 -8.15 -2.19 -3.56
CA GLY A 98 -7.05 -1.23 -3.55
C GLY A 98 -7.23 -0.11 -4.57
N THR A 99 -7.58 -0.46 -5.81
CA THR A 99 -7.86 0.52 -6.87
C THR A 99 -9.01 1.45 -6.51
N LYS A 100 -10.10 0.93 -5.90
CA LYS A 100 -11.21 1.76 -5.41
C LYS A 100 -10.76 2.75 -4.34
N VAL A 101 -9.97 2.29 -3.35
CA VAL A 101 -9.41 3.15 -2.30
C VAL A 101 -8.52 4.23 -2.90
N PHE A 102 -7.62 3.87 -3.82
CA PHE A 102 -6.72 4.83 -4.45
C PHE A 102 -7.46 5.90 -5.26
N ASN A 103 -8.55 5.53 -5.94
CA ASN A 103 -9.39 6.49 -6.66
C ASN A 103 -10.04 7.51 -5.70
N ILE A 104 -10.52 7.06 -4.53
CA ILE A 104 -11.06 7.95 -3.48
C ILE A 104 -9.97 8.91 -2.98
N LEU A 105 -8.76 8.39 -2.70
CA LEU A 105 -7.63 9.21 -2.28
C LEU A 105 -7.25 10.26 -3.33
N SER A 106 -7.24 9.88 -4.61
CA SER A 106 -6.89 10.77 -5.73
C SER A 106 -7.85 11.95 -5.87
N GLN A 107 -9.13 11.78 -5.51
CA GLN A 107 -10.12 12.86 -5.56
C GLN A 107 -9.86 13.98 -4.53
N ILE A 108 -9.11 13.71 -3.46
CA ILE A 108 -8.78 14.71 -2.43
C ILE A 108 -7.87 15.80 -3.00
N PHE A 109 -6.99 15.44 -3.93
CA PHE A 109 -5.98 16.35 -4.49
C PHE A 109 -6.35 16.93 -5.85
N ARG A 110 -7.44 16.47 -6.47
CA ARG A 110 -8.09 17.17 -7.58
C ARG A 110 -8.65 18.52 -7.10
#